data_AF-A0A0K8REB1-F1
#
_entry.id   AF-A0A0K8REB1-F1
#
_cell.length_a   1.000
_cell.length_b   1.000
_cell.length_c   1.000
_cell.angle_alpha   90.00
_cell.angle_beta   90.00
_cell.angle_gamma   90.00
#
_symmetry.space_group_name_H-M   'P 1'
#
loop_
_entity.id
_entity.type
_entity.pdbx_description
1 polymer ?
#
loop_
_entity_poly.entity_id
_entity_poly.type
_entity_poly.pdbx_seq_one_letter_code
_entity_poly.pdbx_strand_id
1 'polypeptide(L)'
;METLGDRDHSHTPYVVLLLKALDQWRALNGDRLPTTSAEKEELRTLIKRGVRVTKNGAVDGEENFEEAVRAVNKSLCPTRVPPHVSRLFQDPACLDLGSESGPFWILLRALKDFVDNEGGGLLPVRGTLPDMTADTARYIQLLGVYHEESEKDVLAVYTRVQQLLTNLGKPQDFVTEADVRLLCKNAQSLHLLRGRSIKHEHSPGEAKVHDILTNLDSPDSEMVYYVMLRAVDRFYNEYNRYPGFFEDQLETDISKLKTSLCHLLQDWASGPVAKDDYVHEMCRYGAAEIHTVAAFIGGCGAQEVIKLVTGQYVPFVNTFIFNAMASTSETFTL
;
A
#
# COMPACT_ATOMS: atom_id res chain seq x y z
N MET A 1 18.11 -26.30 -24.04
CA MET A 1 18.62 -25.05 -24.67
C MET A 1 19.48 -25.36 -25.88
N GLU A 2 20.48 -26.24 -25.77
CA GLU A 2 21.42 -26.55 -26.86
C GLU A 2 20.79 -27.25 -28.08
N THR A 3 19.75 -28.05 -27.88
CA THR A 3 19.08 -28.80 -28.95
C THR A 3 17.97 -28.04 -29.68
N LEU A 4 17.62 -26.83 -29.23
CA LEU A 4 16.56 -26.02 -29.86
C LEU A 4 17.02 -25.42 -31.19
N GLY A 5 16.10 -25.24 -32.13
CA GLY A 5 16.36 -24.41 -33.32
C GLY A 5 16.52 -22.93 -32.93
N ASP A 6 17.13 -22.12 -33.79
CA ASP A 6 17.44 -20.71 -33.48
C ASP A 6 16.20 -19.88 -33.13
N ARG A 7 15.11 -20.04 -33.89
CA ARG A 7 13.84 -19.37 -33.60
C ARG A 7 13.29 -19.76 -32.23
N ASP A 8 13.30 -21.05 -31.95
CA ASP A 8 12.79 -21.60 -30.70
C ASP A 8 13.65 -21.18 -29.50
N HIS A 9 14.95 -20.96 -29.70
CA HIS A 9 15.86 -20.45 -28.69
C HIS A 9 15.53 -19.00 -28.32
N SER A 10 15.41 -18.12 -29.32
CA SER A 10 15.14 -16.68 -29.15
C SER A 10 13.72 -16.35 -28.69
N HIS A 11 12.80 -17.31 -28.78
CA HIS A 11 11.42 -17.16 -28.31
C HIS A 11 11.14 -17.99 -27.04
N THR A 12 12.18 -18.36 -26.29
CA THR A 12 12.01 -19.01 -24.98
C THR A 12 11.69 -17.97 -23.90
N PRO A 13 10.62 -18.15 -23.09
CA PRO A 13 10.31 -17.28 -21.96
C PRO A 13 11.51 -17.01 -21.05
N TYR A 14 11.76 -15.74 -20.70
CA TYR A 14 12.93 -15.35 -19.89
C TYR A 14 12.99 -16.08 -18.53
N VAL A 15 11.83 -16.42 -17.95
CA VAL A 15 11.73 -17.15 -16.68
C VAL A 15 12.38 -18.53 -16.78
N VAL A 16 12.23 -19.21 -17.93
CA VAL A 16 12.85 -20.52 -18.19
C VAL A 16 14.37 -20.37 -18.32
N LEU A 17 14.84 -19.31 -19.00
CA LEU A 17 16.27 -19.01 -19.11
C LEU A 17 16.89 -18.74 -17.74
N LEU A 18 16.20 -17.94 -16.93
CA LEU A 18 16.62 -17.62 -15.57
C LEU A 18 16.70 -18.87 -14.69
N LEU A 19 15.68 -19.76 -14.74
CA LEU A 19 15.69 -21.03 -14.01
C LEU A 19 16.87 -21.92 -14.45
N LYS A 20 17.12 -22.04 -15.75
CA LYS A 20 18.26 -22.84 -16.25
C LYS A 20 19.61 -22.27 -15.83
N ALA A 21 19.78 -20.95 -15.87
CA ALA A 21 21.00 -20.32 -15.37
C ALA A 21 21.14 -20.49 -13.85
N LEU A 22 20.03 -20.46 -13.11
CA LEU A 22 20.01 -20.65 -11.67
C LEU A 22 20.38 -22.10 -11.29
N ASP A 23 19.89 -23.09 -12.03
CA ASP A 23 20.29 -24.50 -11.86
C ASP A 23 21.81 -24.67 -12.01
N GLN A 24 22.39 -24.06 -13.05
CA GLN A 24 23.84 -24.08 -13.27
C GLN A 24 24.61 -23.36 -12.15
N TRP A 25 24.11 -22.20 -11.72
CA TRP A 25 24.76 -21.45 -10.64
C TRP A 25 24.71 -22.23 -9.32
N ARG A 26 23.58 -22.88 -8.99
CA ARG A 26 23.42 -23.71 -7.79
C ARG A 26 24.31 -24.96 -7.80
N ALA A 27 24.48 -25.58 -8.97
CA ALA A 27 25.41 -26.70 -9.11
C ALA A 27 26.85 -26.33 -8.73
N LEU A 28 27.25 -25.07 -8.95
CA LEU A 28 28.59 -24.55 -8.63
C LEU A 28 28.70 -23.96 -7.22
N ASN A 29 27.59 -23.43 -6.67
CA ASN A 29 27.61 -22.60 -5.45
C ASN A 29 26.78 -23.17 -4.29
N GLY A 30 26.25 -24.38 -4.43
CA GLY A 30 25.31 -25.01 -3.51
C GLY A 30 23.86 -24.58 -3.77
N ASP A 31 22.90 -25.29 -3.17
CA ASP A 31 21.45 -25.06 -3.34
C ASP A 31 20.97 -23.80 -2.60
N ARG A 32 21.51 -22.64 -2.97
CA ARG A 32 21.17 -21.32 -2.45
C ARG A 32 20.83 -20.37 -3.59
N LEU A 33 20.26 -19.22 -3.26
CA LEU A 33 20.03 -18.15 -4.23
C LEU A 33 21.20 -17.15 -4.24
N PRO A 34 21.52 -16.52 -5.39
CA PRO A 34 22.41 -15.37 -5.45
C PRO A 34 21.85 -14.21 -4.63
N THR A 35 22.59 -13.77 -3.62
CA THR A 35 22.16 -12.71 -2.70
C THR A 35 22.91 -11.41 -2.93
N THR A 36 24.22 -11.49 -3.13
CA THR A 36 25.08 -10.31 -3.28
C THR A 36 25.05 -9.76 -4.71
N SER A 37 25.45 -8.50 -4.88
CA SER A 37 25.57 -7.88 -6.21
C SER A 37 26.56 -8.63 -7.10
N ALA A 38 27.65 -9.15 -6.53
CA ALA A 38 28.64 -9.95 -7.26
C ALA A 38 28.06 -11.27 -7.75
N GLU A 39 27.38 -12.03 -6.87
CA GLU A 39 26.74 -13.30 -7.23
C GLU A 39 25.63 -13.09 -8.29
N LYS A 40 24.89 -11.99 -8.19
CA LYS A 40 23.89 -11.62 -9.22
C LYS A 40 24.54 -11.29 -10.56
N GLU A 41 25.73 -10.69 -10.56
CA GLU A 41 26.47 -10.42 -11.81
C GLU A 41 27.05 -11.69 -12.42
N GLU A 42 27.48 -12.65 -11.60
CA GLU A 42 27.85 -13.98 -12.07
C GLU A 42 26.68 -14.67 -12.76
N LEU A 43 25.47 -14.62 -12.16
CA LEU A 43 24.28 -15.17 -12.80
C LEU A 43 23.95 -14.46 -14.13
N ARG A 44 24.05 -13.13 -14.18
CA ARG A 44 23.87 -12.39 -15.45
C ARG A 44 24.87 -12.83 -16.50
N THR A 45 26.12 -13.08 -16.08
CA THR A 45 27.18 -13.57 -16.97
C THR A 45 26.85 -14.98 -17.48
N LEU A 46 26.33 -15.87 -16.63
CA LEU A 46 25.86 -17.20 -17.05
C LEU A 46 24.73 -17.11 -18.08
N ILE A 47 23.75 -16.23 -17.86
CA ILE A 47 22.67 -15.99 -18.82
C ILE A 47 23.24 -15.50 -20.16
N LYS A 48 24.11 -14.48 -20.14
CA LYS A 48 24.74 -13.92 -21.35
C LYS A 48 25.56 -14.92 -22.14
N ARG A 49 26.21 -15.88 -21.48
CA ARG A 49 26.97 -16.96 -22.14
C ARG A 49 26.07 -17.91 -22.95
N GLY A 50 24.77 -17.95 -22.63
CA GLY A 50 23.79 -18.77 -23.36
C GLY A 50 23.32 -18.16 -24.67
N VAL A 51 23.63 -16.88 -24.95
CA VAL A 51 23.24 -16.20 -26.20
C VAL A 51 23.99 -16.81 -27.38
N ARG A 52 23.29 -17.12 -28.47
CA ARG A 52 23.92 -17.72 -29.65
C ARG A 52 24.70 -16.68 -30.45
N VAL A 53 25.87 -17.09 -30.92
CA VAL A 53 26.68 -16.29 -31.85
C VAL A 53 26.25 -16.66 -33.27
N THR A 54 25.88 -15.66 -34.07
CA THR A 54 25.51 -15.87 -35.48
C THR A 54 26.72 -16.35 -36.29
N LYS A 55 26.46 -16.91 -37.48
CA LYS A 55 27.50 -17.38 -38.42
C LYS A 55 28.52 -16.30 -38.82
N ASN A 56 28.19 -15.02 -38.63
CA ASN A 56 29.06 -13.89 -38.95
C ASN A 56 29.86 -13.39 -37.75
N GLY A 57 29.82 -14.08 -36.60
CA GLY A 57 30.52 -13.68 -35.37
C GLY A 57 29.82 -12.56 -34.59
N ALA A 58 28.69 -12.05 -35.06
CA ALA A 58 27.87 -11.10 -34.32
C ALA A 58 27.00 -11.84 -33.29
N VAL A 59 26.96 -11.33 -32.06
CA VAL A 59 25.98 -11.76 -31.05
C VAL A 59 24.61 -11.26 -31.52
N ASP A 60 23.68 -12.17 -31.79
CA ASP A 60 22.32 -11.75 -32.09
C ASP A 60 21.72 -11.16 -30.80
N GLY A 61 21.08 -10.00 -30.90
CA GLY A 61 20.44 -9.36 -29.76
C GLY A 61 19.18 -10.14 -29.37
N GLU A 62 19.34 -11.28 -28.72
CA GLU A 62 18.23 -12.12 -28.28
C GLU A 62 17.50 -11.42 -27.12
N GLU A 63 16.39 -10.76 -27.43
CA GLU A 63 15.62 -9.92 -26.49
C GLU A 63 15.19 -10.69 -25.23
N ASN A 64 14.81 -11.97 -25.35
CA ASN A 64 14.45 -12.81 -24.22
C ASN A 64 15.61 -13.04 -23.22
N PHE A 65 16.87 -13.08 -23.70
CA PHE A 65 18.05 -13.12 -22.83
C PHE A 65 18.30 -11.77 -22.15
N GLU A 66 18.08 -10.66 -22.86
CA GLU A 66 18.16 -9.32 -22.27
C GLU A 66 17.10 -9.12 -21.18
N GLU A 67 15.87 -9.61 -21.40
CA GLU A 67 14.82 -9.67 -20.38
C GLU A 67 15.27 -10.50 -19.17
N ALA A 68 15.85 -11.68 -19.39
CA ALA A 68 16.33 -12.54 -18.30
C ALA A 68 17.40 -11.84 -17.46
N VAL A 69 18.37 -11.17 -18.10
CA VAL A 69 19.41 -10.38 -17.43
C VAL A 69 18.82 -9.24 -16.61
N ARG A 70 17.83 -8.51 -17.16
CA ARG A 70 17.12 -7.44 -16.45
C ARG A 70 16.30 -7.97 -15.26
N ALA A 71 15.72 -9.16 -15.41
CA ALA A 71 14.85 -9.79 -14.42
C ALA A 71 15.60 -10.32 -13.18
N VAL A 72 16.92 -10.57 -13.26
CA VAL A 72 17.74 -11.08 -12.14
C VAL A 72 17.50 -10.34 -10.82
N ASN A 73 17.47 -9.00 -10.86
CA ASN A 73 17.30 -8.21 -9.63
C ASN A 73 15.92 -8.35 -8.99
N LYS A 74 14.88 -8.54 -9.80
CA LYS A 74 13.48 -8.58 -9.34
C LYS A 74 13.03 -9.99 -8.99
N SER A 75 13.61 -11.01 -9.64
CA SER A 75 13.09 -12.38 -9.62
C SER A 75 13.74 -13.27 -8.55
N LEU A 76 14.89 -12.87 -7.99
CA LEU A 76 15.62 -13.66 -6.99
C LEU A 76 15.25 -13.32 -5.54
N CYS A 77 14.20 -12.51 -5.33
CA CYS A 77 13.69 -12.24 -4.01
C CYS A 77 13.01 -13.50 -3.45
N PRO A 78 13.37 -13.96 -2.22
CA PRO A 78 12.70 -15.10 -1.61
C PRO A 78 11.20 -14.84 -1.46
N THR A 79 10.39 -15.80 -1.93
CA THR A 79 8.96 -15.80 -1.71
C THR A 79 8.68 -15.90 -0.21
N ARG A 80 7.89 -14.95 0.32
CA ARG A 80 7.52 -14.90 1.74
C ARG A 80 6.19 -14.19 1.91
N VAL A 81 5.50 -14.47 3.01
CA VAL A 81 4.35 -13.66 3.44
C VAL A 81 4.84 -12.24 3.76
N PRO A 82 4.25 -11.18 3.17
CA PRO A 82 4.63 -9.82 3.50
C PRO A 82 4.34 -9.48 4.97
N PRO A 83 5.21 -8.71 5.66
CA PRO A 83 5.02 -8.42 7.09
C PRO A 83 3.70 -7.74 7.45
N HIS A 84 3.12 -6.95 6.54
CA HIS A 84 1.82 -6.33 6.76
C HIS A 84 0.69 -7.37 6.77
N VAL A 85 0.71 -8.37 5.87
CA VAL A 85 -0.24 -9.49 5.86
C VAL A 85 -0.04 -10.39 7.08
N SER A 86 1.22 -10.70 7.44
CA SER A 86 1.51 -11.48 8.65
C SER A 86 0.94 -10.84 9.91
N ARG A 87 0.92 -9.51 10.02
CA ARG A 87 0.28 -8.80 11.14
C ARG A 87 -1.24 -8.97 11.14
N LEU A 88 -1.89 -9.02 9.98
CA LEU A 88 -3.33 -9.27 9.89
C LEU A 88 -3.70 -10.66 10.43
N PHE A 89 -2.86 -11.67 10.18
CA PHE A 89 -3.08 -13.02 10.73
C PHE A 89 -3.01 -13.10 12.26
N GLN A 90 -2.36 -12.13 12.90
CA GLN A 90 -2.27 -12.02 14.36
C GLN A 90 -3.36 -11.13 14.96
N ASP A 91 -4.25 -10.58 14.12
CA ASP A 91 -5.32 -9.74 14.61
C ASP A 91 -6.34 -10.57 15.43
N PRO A 92 -6.81 -10.08 16.59
CA PRO A 92 -7.80 -10.79 17.39
C PRO A 92 -9.06 -11.17 16.59
N ALA A 93 -9.50 -10.32 15.66
CA ALA A 93 -10.67 -10.60 14.82
C ALA A 93 -10.41 -11.72 13.78
N CYS A 94 -9.15 -12.06 13.49
CA CYS A 94 -8.76 -13.21 12.68
C CYS A 94 -8.61 -14.49 13.52
N LEU A 95 -8.14 -14.37 14.76
CA LEU A 95 -7.88 -15.50 15.65
C LEU A 95 -9.17 -16.03 16.29
N ASP A 96 -10.03 -15.12 16.75
CA ASP A 96 -11.24 -15.42 17.52
C ASP A 96 -12.49 -15.13 16.67
N LEU A 97 -12.79 -16.04 15.73
CA LEU A 97 -14.01 -15.93 14.93
C LEU A 97 -15.26 -16.24 15.77
N GLY A 98 -16.34 -15.51 15.51
CA GLY A 98 -17.64 -15.70 16.14
C GLY A 98 -18.80 -15.51 15.15
N SER A 99 -20.04 -15.54 15.66
CA SER A 99 -21.25 -15.36 14.85
C SER A 99 -21.29 -14.01 14.14
N GLU A 100 -20.69 -12.98 14.74
CA GLU A 100 -20.65 -11.61 14.20
C GLU A 100 -19.48 -11.36 13.24
N SER A 101 -18.59 -12.33 13.04
CA SER A 101 -17.45 -12.17 12.13
C SER A 101 -17.93 -11.96 10.69
N GLY A 102 -17.48 -10.86 10.09
CA GLY A 102 -17.75 -10.52 8.70
C GLY A 102 -16.93 -11.36 7.70
N PRO A 103 -17.31 -11.32 6.40
CA PRO A 103 -16.67 -12.11 5.34
C PRO A 103 -15.15 -11.96 5.27
N PHE A 104 -14.64 -10.73 5.40
CA PHE A 104 -13.20 -10.44 5.36
C PHE A 104 -12.40 -11.24 6.39
N TRP A 105 -12.88 -11.35 7.62
CA TRP A 105 -12.18 -12.05 8.70
C TRP A 105 -12.20 -13.57 8.52
N ILE A 106 -13.29 -14.12 7.97
CA ILE A 106 -13.41 -15.54 7.63
C ILE A 106 -12.43 -15.88 6.49
N LEU A 107 -12.39 -15.04 5.45
CA LEU A 107 -11.43 -15.16 4.35
C LEU A 107 -9.98 -15.09 4.84
N LEU A 108 -9.67 -14.10 5.69
CA LEU A 108 -8.33 -13.91 6.24
C LEU A 108 -7.91 -15.09 7.13
N ARG A 109 -8.82 -15.63 7.94
CA ARG A 109 -8.56 -16.83 8.74
C ARG A 109 -8.34 -18.06 7.86
N ALA A 110 -9.17 -18.28 6.85
CA ALA A 110 -8.97 -19.39 5.90
C ALA A 110 -7.61 -19.28 5.18
N LEU A 111 -7.20 -18.07 4.81
CA LEU A 111 -5.89 -17.80 4.21
C LEU A 111 -4.75 -18.09 5.19
N LYS A 112 -4.87 -17.66 6.45
CA LYS A 112 -3.90 -18.00 7.50
C LYS A 112 -3.77 -19.52 7.66
N ASP A 113 -4.90 -20.21 7.77
CA ASP A 113 -4.93 -21.65 7.93
C ASP A 113 -4.34 -22.36 6.69
N PHE A 114 -4.54 -21.84 5.47
CA PHE A 114 -3.85 -22.33 4.27
C PHE A 114 -2.33 -22.16 4.37
N VAL A 115 -1.87 -20.97 4.75
CA VAL A 115 -0.44 -20.67 4.91
C VAL A 115 0.23 -21.63 5.89
N ASP A 116 -0.44 -21.93 7.01
CA ASP A 116 0.08 -22.82 8.05
C ASP A 116 0.04 -24.31 7.66
N ASN A 117 -0.67 -24.68 6.58
CA ASN A 117 -0.88 -26.05 6.15
C ASN A 117 -0.47 -26.26 4.68
N GLU A 118 -1.40 -26.22 3.73
CA GLU A 118 -1.16 -26.54 2.31
C GLU A 118 -0.11 -25.61 1.68
N GLY A 119 -0.10 -24.34 2.10
CA GLY A 119 0.80 -23.32 1.58
C GLY A 119 2.25 -23.43 2.08
N GLY A 120 2.53 -24.29 3.07
CA GLY A 120 3.91 -24.52 3.55
C GLY A 120 4.62 -23.24 4.03
N GLY A 121 3.89 -22.31 4.63
CA GLY A 121 4.38 -20.99 5.06
C GLY A 121 4.31 -19.89 4.00
N LEU A 122 3.68 -20.15 2.84
CA LEU A 122 3.54 -19.21 1.73
C LEU A 122 2.06 -18.89 1.43
N LEU A 123 1.84 -17.74 0.80
CA LEU A 123 0.52 -17.35 0.29
C LEU A 123 0.19 -18.13 -1.01
N PRO A 124 -1.11 -18.25 -1.36
CA PRO A 124 -1.56 -18.82 -2.62
C PRO A 124 -0.86 -18.23 -3.85
N VAL A 125 -0.61 -19.07 -4.85
CA VAL A 125 -0.09 -18.67 -6.14
C VAL A 125 -1.11 -17.78 -6.86
N ARG A 126 -0.64 -16.63 -7.37
CA ARG A 126 -1.50 -15.62 -8.03
C ARG A 126 -2.09 -16.08 -9.36
N GLY A 127 -1.44 -17.03 -10.02
CA GLY A 127 -1.84 -17.57 -11.33
C GLY A 127 -1.53 -16.71 -12.55
N THR A 128 -1.16 -15.44 -12.37
CA THR A 128 -0.84 -14.52 -13.48
C THR A 128 0.67 -14.35 -13.67
N LEU A 129 1.10 -14.20 -14.93
CA LEU A 129 2.48 -13.85 -15.30
C LEU A 129 2.52 -12.50 -16.02
N PRO A 130 3.64 -11.75 -15.91
CA PRO A 130 3.86 -10.58 -16.77
C PRO A 130 4.00 -11.00 -18.24
N ASP A 131 3.86 -10.02 -19.14
CA ASP A 131 4.21 -10.21 -20.54
C ASP A 131 5.72 -10.43 -20.69
N MET A 132 6.12 -11.16 -21.73
CA MET A 132 7.53 -11.48 -22.02
C MET A 132 7.73 -11.92 -23.46
N THR A 133 8.94 -11.68 -23.99
CA THR A 133 9.31 -12.15 -25.33
C THR A 133 9.38 -13.68 -25.36
N ALA A 134 8.36 -14.30 -25.95
CA ALA A 134 8.23 -15.74 -26.11
C ALA A 134 7.30 -16.10 -27.28
N ASP A 135 7.38 -17.35 -27.75
CA ASP A 135 6.35 -17.86 -28.67
C ASP A 135 5.05 -18.14 -27.91
N THR A 136 3.93 -17.99 -28.62
CA THR A 136 2.60 -18.11 -28.03
C THR A 136 2.37 -19.46 -27.36
N ALA A 137 2.86 -20.56 -27.93
CA ALA A 137 2.62 -21.89 -27.40
C ALA A 137 3.35 -22.10 -26.05
N ARG A 138 4.62 -21.70 -25.96
CA ARG A 138 5.40 -21.80 -24.72
C ARG A 138 4.93 -20.83 -23.65
N TYR A 139 4.52 -19.61 -24.03
CA TYR A 139 3.94 -18.67 -23.10
C TYR A 139 2.65 -19.23 -22.49
N ILE A 140 1.73 -19.75 -23.31
CA ILE A 140 0.48 -20.36 -22.84
C ILE A 140 0.76 -21.58 -21.96
N GLN A 141 1.72 -22.43 -22.33
CA GLN A 141 2.09 -23.58 -21.51
C GLN A 141 2.61 -23.15 -20.13
N LEU A 142 3.49 -22.15 -20.08
CA LEU A 142 4.02 -21.62 -18.83
C LEU A 142 2.91 -20.99 -17.99
N LEU A 143 2.02 -20.20 -18.60
CA LEU A 143 0.86 -19.62 -17.93
C LEU A 143 -0.07 -20.71 -17.37
N GLY A 144 -0.26 -21.80 -18.11
CA GLY A 144 -1.04 -22.96 -17.68
C GLY A 144 -0.53 -23.55 -16.37
N VAL A 145 0.78 -23.71 -16.21
CA VAL A 145 1.38 -24.21 -14.95
C VAL A 145 1.03 -23.32 -13.75
N TYR A 146 1.13 -22.00 -13.90
CA TYR A 146 0.80 -21.07 -12.80
C TYR A 146 -0.71 -21.05 -12.52
N HIS A 147 -1.53 -21.10 -13.57
CA HIS A 147 -2.98 -21.13 -13.44
C HIS A 147 -3.45 -22.40 -12.74
N GLU A 148 -2.96 -23.57 -13.15
CA GLU A 148 -3.28 -24.85 -12.51
C GLU A 148 -2.93 -24.86 -11.02
N GLU A 149 -1.77 -24.32 -10.64
CA GLU A 149 -1.40 -24.22 -9.23
C GLU A 149 -2.29 -23.23 -8.46
N SER A 150 -2.62 -22.09 -9.08
CA SER A 150 -3.55 -21.12 -8.49
C SER A 150 -4.94 -21.72 -8.26
N GLU A 151 -5.47 -22.53 -9.18
CA GLU A 151 -6.75 -23.22 -8.99
C GLU A 151 -6.73 -24.19 -7.81
N LYS A 152 -5.63 -24.93 -7.64
CA LYS A 152 -5.47 -25.84 -6.49
C LYS A 152 -5.47 -25.06 -5.18
N ASP A 153 -4.74 -23.96 -5.12
CA ASP A 153 -4.66 -23.13 -3.92
C ASP A 153 -6.02 -22.46 -3.61
N VAL A 154 -6.73 -21.97 -4.63
CA VAL A 154 -8.08 -21.41 -4.50
C VAL A 154 -9.04 -22.47 -3.92
N LEU A 155 -9.00 -23.70 -4.44
CA LEU A 155 -9.83 -24.78 -3.94
C LEU A 155 -9.51 -25.15 -2.49
N ALA A 156 -8.22 -25.17 -2.11
CA ALA A 156 -7.79 -25.42 -0.75
C ALA A 156 -8.31 -24.35 0.22
N VAL A 157 -8.14 -23.07 -0.13
CA VAL A 157 -8.65 -21.94 0.68
C VAL A 157 -10.19 -21.97 0.74
N TYR A 158 -10.87 -22.26 -0.37
CA TYR A 158 -12.32 -22.34 -0.41
C TYR A 158 -12.84 -23.45 0.51
N THR A 159 -12.20 -24.62 0.50
CA THR A 159 -12.54 -25.73 1.41
C THR A 159 -12.43 -25.29 2.87
N ARG A 160 -11.39 -24.54 3.24
CA ARG A 160 -11.23 -23.98 4.60
C ARG A 160 -12.33 -22.99 4.94
N VAL A 161 -12.70 -22.10 4.01
CA VAL A 161 -13.82 -21.17 4.20
C VAL A 161 -15.11 -21.94 4.51
N GLN A 162 -15.46 -22.96 3.74
CA GLN A 162 -16.69 -23.75 3.94
C GLN A 162 -16.68 -24.48 5.30
N GLN A 163 -15.51 -24.98 5.74
CA GLN A 163 -15.36 -25.55 7.08
C GLN A 163 -15.59 -24.51 8.18
N LEU A 164 -15.01 -23.31 8.05
CA LEU A 164 -15.23 -22.22 9.00
C LEU A 164 -16.69 -21.79 9.05
N LEU A 165 -17.37 -21.64 7.91
CA LEU A 165 -18.78 -21.30 7.85
C LEU A 165 -19.65 -22.34 8.57
N THR A 166 -19.37 -23.63 8.33
CA THR A 166 -20.05 -24.74 9.02
C THR A 166 -19.87 -24.65 10.54
N ASN A 167 -18.64 -24.46 11.00
CA ASN A 167 -18.31 -24.38 12.43
C ASN A 167 -18.94 -23.15 13.11
N LEU A 168 -19.10 -22.05 12.37
CA LEU A 168 -19.73 -20.81 12.85
C LEU A 168 -21.26 -20.82 12.70
N GLY A 169 -21.85 -21.87 12.11
CA GLY A 169 -23.28 -21.93 11.82
C GLY A 169 -23.75 -20.87 10.81
N LYS A 170 -22.85 -20.41 9.93
CA LYS A 170 -23.16 -19.42 8.88
C LYS A 170 -23.61 -20.12 7.58
N PRO A 171 -24.42 -19.46 6.74
CA PRO A 171 -24.76 -19.96 5.41
C PRO A 171 -23.51 -20.22 4.56
N GLN A 172 -23.52 -21.28 3.74
CA GLN A 172 -22.37 -21.64 2.89
C GLN A 172 -22.11 -20.63 1.76
N ASP A 173 -23.13 -19.86 1.39
CA ASP A 173 -23.09 -18.78 0.41
C ASP A 173 -22.72 -17.41 1.02
N PHE A 174 -22.46 -17.35 2.34
CA PHE A 174 -22.01 -16.11 3.00
C PHE A 174 -20.65 -15.61 2.46
N VAL A 175 -19.83 -16.52 1.95
CA VAL A 175 -18.59 -16.22 1.22
C VAL A 175 -18.57 -17.12 -0.01
N THR A 176 -18.51 -16.51 -1.19
CA THR A 176 -18.57 -17.23 -2.47
C THR A 176 -17.19 -17.69 -2.94
N GLU A 177 -17.15 -18.62 -3.89
CA GLU A 177 -15.89 -18.99 -4.56
C GLU A 177 -15.23 -17.79 -5.26
N ALA A 178 -16.04 -16.87 -5.80
CA ALA A 178 -15.54 -15.65 -6.43
C ALA A 178 -14.79 -14.75 -5.44
N ASP A 179 -15.28 -14.64 -4.19
CA ASP A 179 -14.61 -13.90 -3.12
C ASP A 179 -13.26 -14.54 -2.75
N VAL A 180 -13.21 -15.88 -2.69
CA VAL A 180 -11.97 -16.62 -2.42
C VAL A 180 -10.96 -16.44 -3.56
N ARG A 181 -11.42 -16.52 -4.82
CA ARG A 181 -10.57 -16.29 -5.99
C ARG A 181 -10.00 -14.87 -6.00
N LEU A 182 -10.82 -13.87 -5.66
CA LEU A 182 -10.38 -12.49 -5.53
C LEU A 182 -9.36 -12.33 -4.38
N LEU A 183 -9.59 -13.01 -3.24
CA LEU A 183 -8.66 -13.05 -2.13
C LEU A 183 -7.30 -13.64 -2.56
N CYS A 184 -7.28 -14.85 -3.12
CA CYS A 184 -6.05 -15.53 -3.51
C CYS A 184 -5.23 -14.70 -4.52
N LYS A 185 -5.90 -14.06 -5.49
CA LYS A 185 -5.25 -13.17 -6.46
C LYS A 185 -4.59 -11.93 -5.82
N ASN A 186 -5.08 -11.49 -4.68
CA ASN A 186 -4.65 -10.26 -3.99
C ASN A 186 -4.09 -10.52 -2.59
N ALA A 187 -3.78 -11.76 -2.21
CA ALA A 187 -3.42 -12.16 -0.86
C ALA A 187 -2.18 -11.40 -0.32
N GLN A 188 -1.26 -11.02 -1.20
CA GLN A 188 -0.06 -10.26 -0.87
C GLN A 188 -0.30 -8.74 -0.66
N SER A 189 -1.49 -8.24 -0.97
CA SER A 189 -1.83 -6.81 -1.00
C SER A 189 -3.02 -6.48 -0.08
N LEU A 190 -3.29 -7.34 0.90
CA LEU A 190 -4.37 -7.12 1.87
C LEU A 190 -4.04 -5.94 2.78
N HIS A 191 -5.02 -5.06 2.98
CA HIS A 191 -4.89 -3.90 3.85
C HIS A 191 -6.09 -3.83 4.80
N LEU A 192 -5.81 -3.42 6.03
CA LEU A 192 -6.82 -3.10 7.03
C LEU A 192 -6.54 -1.70 7.55
N LEU A 193 -7.52 -0.81 7.41
CA LEU A 193 -7.46 0.54 7.95
C LEU A 193 -8.35 0.62 9.18
N ARG A 194 -7.76 1.08 10.30
CA ARG A 194 -8.48 1.40 11.53
C ARG A 194 -8.34 2.89 11.78
N GLY A 195 -9.45 3.61 11.61
CA GLY A 195 -9.52 5.03 11.94
C GLY A 195 -9.57 5.25 13.45
N ARG A 196 -9.23 6.47 13.87
CA ARG A 196 -9.53 6.96 15.21
C ARG A 196 -10.82 7.77 15.16
N SER A 197 -11.54 7.79 16.27
CA SER A 197 -12.73 8.62 16.36
C SER A 197 -12.33 10.09 16.51
N ILE A 198 -13.13 11.00 15.94
CA ILE A 198 -12.98 12.45 16.14
C ILE A 198 -12.98 12.78 17.65
N LYS A 199 -13.72 12.02 18.45
CA LYS A 199 -13.71 12.13 19.92
C LYS A 199 -12.31 11.92 20.50
N HIS A 200 -11.60 10.87 20.10
CA HIS A 200 -10.24 10.59 20.62
C HIS A 200 -9.24 11.68 20.18
N GLU A 201 -9.40 12.24 18.99
CA GLU A 201 -8.58 13.35 18.49
C GLU A 201 -8.77 14.66 19.29
N HIS A 202 -9.96 14.86 19.87
CA HIS A 202 -10.29 16.06 20.64
C HIS A 202 -10.18 15.87 22.16
N SER A 203 -10.13 14.63 22.65
CA SER A 203 -10.17 14.34 24.08
C SER A 203 -8.80 14.58 24.75
N PRO A 204 -8.74 15.33 25.86
CA PRO A 204 -7.54 15.46 26.66
C PRO A 204 -7.00 14.09 27.09
N GLY A 205 -5.71 13.82 26.84
CA GLY A 205 -5.05 12.57 27.20
C GLY A 205 -5.07 11.48 26.12
N GLU A 206 -5.94 11.58 25.12
CA GLU A 206 -5.96 10.67 23.96
C GLU A 206 -5.48 11.34 22.67
N ALA A 207 -5.67 12.65 22.54
CA ALA A 207 -5.17 13.41 21.41
C ALA A 207 -3.66 13.18 21.24
N LYS A 208 -3.19 13.01 20.00
CA LYS A 208 -1.77 12.81 19.70
C LYS A 208 -0.98 14.12 19.73
N VAL A 209 -1.08 14.82 20.85
CA VAL A 209 -0.45 16.13 21.05
C VAL A 209 1.05 16.07 20.80
N HIS A 210 1.73 15.01 21.24
CA HIS A 210 3.17 14.86 21.00
C HIS A 210 3.51 14.79 19.50
N ASP A 211 2.76 14.00 18.72
CA ASP A 211 2.96 13.91 17.26
C ASP A 211 2.67 15.27 16.60
N ILE A 212 1.59 15.95 17.01
CA ILE A 212 1.22 17.28 16.51
C ILE A 212 2.35 18.28 16.76
N LEU A 213 2.84 18.38 17.99
CA LEU A 213 3.89 19.34 18.37
C LEU A 213 5.22 19.04 17.66
N THR A 214 5.59 17.76 17.51
CA THR A 214 6.80 17.35 16.79
C THR A 214 6.75 17.76 15.31
N ASN A 215 5.59 17.63 14.67
CA ASN A 215 5.42 18.09 13.29
C ASN A 215 5.38 19.62 13.20
N LEU A 216 4.80 20.29 14.20
CA LEU A 216 4.71 21.76 14.25
C LEU A 216 6.07 22.45 14.36
N ASP A 217 7.05 21.80 14.99
CA ASP A 217 8.43 22.28 15.07
C ASP A 217 9.14 22.31 13.70
N SER A 218 8.66 21.52 12.74
CA SER A 218 9.15 21.58 11.37
C SER A 218 8.67 22.87 10.69
N PRO A 219 9.57 23.70 10.12
CA PRO A 219 9.19 24.97 9.49
C PRO A 219 8.26 24.78 8.30
N ASP A 220 8.43 23.67 7.57
CA ASP A 220 7.75 23.37 6.31
C ASP A 220 6.54 22.42 6.47
N SER A 221 6.16 22.06 7.71
CA SER A 221 5.05 21.12 7.90
C SER A 221 3.69 21.79 7.77
N GLU A 222 2.79 21.14 7.04
CA GLU A 222 1.40 21.57 6.92
C GLU A 222 0.59 21.38 8.22
N MET A 223 1.17 20.74 9.25
CA MET A 223 0.56 20.60 10.57
C MET A 223 0.14 21.95 11.18
N VAL A 224 0.85 23.03 10.85
CA VAL A 224 0.49 24.38 11.30
C VAL A 224 -0.95 24.74 10.93
N TYR A 225 -1.43 24.34 9.75
CA TYR A 225 -2.80 24.63 9.32
C TYR A 225 -3.83 23.87 10.14
N TYR A 226 -3.55 22.63 10.56
CA TYR A 226 -4.42 21.90 11.48
C TYR A 226 -4.51 22.62 12.84
N VAL A 227 -3.37 23.02 13.41
CA VAL A 227 -3.35 23.75 14.70
C VAL A 227 -4.07 25.10 14.58
N MET A 228 -3.89 25.80 13.46
CA MET A 228 -4.59 27.05 13.19
C MET A 228 -6.09 26.85 13.02
N LEU A 229 -6.55 25.82 12.32
CA LEU A 229 -7.99 25.50 12.21
C LEU A 229 -8.60 25.19 13.58
N ARG A 230 -7.89 24.45 14.45
CA ARG A 230 -8.30 24.22 15.84
C ARG A 230 -8.40 25.53 16.65
N ALA A 231 -7.49 26.48 16.42
CA ALA A 231 -7.55 27.80 17.03
C ALA A 231 -8.71 28.65 16.49
N VAL A 232 -9.02 28.53 15.19
CA VAL A 232 -10.19 29.17 14.55
C VAL A 232 -11.50 28.63 15.12
N ASP A 233 -11.63 27.32 15.33
CA ASP A 233 -12.82 26.75 15.97
C ASP A 233 -13.00 27.28 17.40
N ARG A 234 -11.91 27.42 18.16
CA ARG A 234 -11.95 28.04 19.48
C ARG A 234 -12.39 29.50 19.42
N PHE A 235 -11.83 30.27 18.48
CA PHE A 235 -12.25 31.64 18.23
C PHE A 235 -13.74 31.72 17.91
N TYR A 236 -14.24 30.85 17.02
CA TYR A 236 -15.65 30.82 16.64
C TYR A 236 -16.54 30.54 17.86
N ASN A 237 -16.17 29.59 18.72
CA ASN A 237 -16.91 29.29 19.94
C ASN A 237 -16.98 30.45 20.94
N GLU A 238 -15.97 31.33 20.96
CA GLU A 238 -15.91 32.47 21.86
C GLU A 238 -16.62 33.71 21.30
N TYR A 239 -16.45 33.97 19.99
CA TYR A 239 -16.89 35.21 19.36
C TYR A 239 -18.10 35.05 18.42
N ASN A 240 -18.57 33.82 18.19
CA ASN A 240 -19.68 33.46 17.28
C ASN A 240 -19.54 34.01 15.86
N ARG A 241 -18.30 34.09 15.37
CA ARG A 241 -17.95 34.46 14.00
C ARG A 241 -16.53 33.98 13.70
N TYR A 242 -16.17 33.93 12.42
CA TYR A 242 -14.80 33.62 12.00
C TYR A 242 -13.87 34.84 12.10
N PRO A 243 -12.56 34.63 12.31
CA PRO A 243 -11.58 35.71 12.35
C PRO A 243 -11.42 36.33 10.96
N GLY A 244 -11.38 37.67 10.89
CA GLY A 244 -11.21 38.44 9.67
C GLY A 244 -12.39 38.41 8.70
N PHE A 245 -13.54 37.89 9.13
CA PHE A 245 -14.78 37.91 8.32
C PHE A 245 -15.28 39.34 8.06
N PHE A 246 -15.07 40.25 9.01
CA PHE A 246 -15.39 41.68 8.87
C PHE A 246 -14.10 42.50 8.73
N GLU A 247 -13.99 43.26 7.64
CA GLU A 247 -12.78 44.05 7.32
C GLU A 247 -12.43 45.06 8.42
N ASP A 248 -13.42 45.68 9.07
CA ASP A 248 -13.22 46.66 10.14
C ASP A 248 -12.72 46.04 11.47
N GLN A 249 -12.75 44.71 11.58
CA GLN A 249 -12.36 43.98 12.80
C GLN A 249 -11.05 43.20 12.65
N LEU A 250 -10.42 43.22 11.46
CA LEU A 250 -9.25 42.42 11.12
C LEU A 250 -8.11 42.55 12.14
N GLU A 251 -7.70 43.78 12.47
CA GLU A 251 -6.62 44.04 13.45
C GLU A 251 -6.95 43.50 14.86
N THR A 252 -8.22 43.63 15.27
CA THR A 252 -8.67 43.11 16.56
C THR A 252 -8.73 41.58 16.56
N ASP A 253 -9.05 40.98 15.42
CA ASP A 253 -9.17 39.53 15.25
C ASP A 253 -7.82 38.85 15.24
N ILE A 254 -6.79 39.46 14.68
CA ILE A 254 -5.41 38.97 14.75
C ILE A 254 -5.02 38.76 16.22
N SER A 255 -5.28 39.75 17.07
CA SER A 255 -4.97 39.67 18.50
C SER A 255 -5.77 38.57 19.20
N LYS A 256 -7.08 38.49 18.94
CA LYS A 256 -7.99 37.48 19.53
C LYS A 256 -7.70 36.05 19.06
N LEU A 257 -7.36 35.85 17.78
CA LEU A 257 -6.96 34.56 17.24
C LEU A 257 -5.63 34.11 17.83
N LYS A 258 -4.67 35.04 18.00
CA LYS A 258 -3.42 34.76 18.72
C LYS A 258 -3.68 34.30 20.15
N THR A 259 -4.58 34.96 20.87
CA THR A 259 -5.01 34.51 22.22
C THR A 259 -5.63 33.11 22.19
N SER A 260 -6.50 32.83 21.22
CA SER A 260 -7.14 31.51 21.04
C SER A 260 -6.11 30.40 20.79
N LEU A 261 -5.11 30.68 19.94
CA LEU A 261 -3.98 29.79 19.67
C LEU A 261 -3.13 29.56 20.93
N CYS A 262 -2.79 30.63 21.66
CA CYS A 262 -2.03 30.50 22.91
C CYS A 262 -2.75 29.63 23.94
N HIS A 263 -4.06 29.81 24.12
CA HIS A 263 -4.84 28.96 25.02
C HIS A 263 -4.88 27.50 24.55
N LEU A 264 -5.00 27.24 23.24
CA LEU A 264 -4.94 25.88 22.69
C LEU A 264 -3.59 25.20 22.99
N LEU A 265 -2.49 25.91 22.76
CA LEU A 265 -1.15 25.41 23.04
C LEU A 265 -0.91 25.18 24.53
N GLN A 266 -1.46 26.04 25.40
CA GLN A 266 -1.43 25.84 26.86
C GLN A 266 -2.18 24.58 27.29
N ASP A 267 -3.36 24.31 26.71
CA ASP A 267 -4.12 23.08 26.98
C ASP A 267 -3.34 21.82 26.56
N TRP A 268 -2.47 21.95 25.57
CA TRP A 268 -1.55 20.92 25.10
C TRP A 268 -0.22 20.87 25.85
N ALA A 269 -0.08 21.65 26.94
CA ALA A 269 1.16 21.80 27.70
C ALA A 269 2.37 22.19 26.84
N SER A 270 2.12 22.92 25.74
CA SER A 270 3.14 23.45 24.85
C SER A 270 3.45 24.91 25.18
N GLY A 271 4.67 25.33 24.87
CA GLY A 271 5.07 26.73 24.94
C GLY A 271 4.44 27.58 23.82
N PRO A 272 4.65 28.90 23.85
CA PRO A 272 4.25 29.76 22.75
C PRO A 272 5.01 29.37 21.48
N VAL A 273 4.30 29.22 20.38
CA VAL A 273 4.88 28.93 19.06
C VAL A 273 4.95 30.24 18.26
N ALA A 274 6.15 30.59 17.79
CA ALA A 274 6.37 31.81 17.01
C ALA A 274 5.99 31.59 15.53
N LYS A 275 4.67 31.58 15.25
CA LYS A 275 4.07 31.42 13.91
C LYS A 275 3.07 32.54 13.63
N ASP A 276 3.43 33.77 14.00
CA ASP A 276 2.56 34.95 13.89
C ASP A 276 2.08 35.20 12.46
N ASP A 277 2.91 34.95 11.45
CA ASP A 277 2.55 35.07 10.03
C ASP A 277 1.31 34.24 9.67
N TYR A 278 1.18 33.04 10.24
CA TYR A 278 0.01 32.18 10.02
C TYR A 278 -1.25 32.73 10.71
N VAL A 279 -1.12 33.42 11.84
CA VAL A 279 -2.25 34.10 12.50
C VAL A 279 -2.77 35.22 11.61
N HIS A 280 -1.87 36.04 11.08
CA HIS A 280 -2.22 37.11 10.14
C HIS A 280 -2.87 36.54 8.88
N GLU A 281 -2.29 35.50 8.29
CA GLU A 281 -2.79 34.90 7.06
C GLU A 281 -4.16 34.22 7.27
N MET A 282 -4.39 33.54 8.39
CA MET A 282 -5.69 32.94 8.72
C MET A 282 -6.79 33.99 8.90
N CYS A 283 -6.47 35.15 9.48
CA CYS A 283 -7.42 36.27 9.53
C CYS A 283 -7.65 36.85 8.13
N ARG A 284 -6.59 37.01 7.33
CA ARG A 284 -6.69 37.49 5.95
C ARG A 284 -7.59 36.61 5.08
N TYR A 285 -7.65 35.31 5.31
CA TYR A 285 -8.57 34.42 4.61
C TYR A 285 -10.04 34.78 4.84
N GLY A 286 -10.38 35.34 6.02
CA GLY A 286 -11.75 35.77 6.34
C GLY A 286 -12.81 34.66 6.21
N ALA A 287 -12.41 33.39 6.42
CA ALA A 287 -13.22 32.20 6.15
C ALA A 287 -13.78 32.10 4.72
N ALA A 288 -13.08 32.65 3.74
CA ALA A 288 -13.46 32.52 2.33
C ALA A 288 -13.28 31.08 1.81
N GLU A 289 -14.23 30.62 1.00
CA GLU A 289 -14.14 29.36 0.27
C GLU A 289 -13.77 29.64 -1.19
N ILE A 290 -12.48 29.49 -1.51
CA ILE A 290 -11.98 29.74 -2.87
C ILE A 290 -12.32 28.54 -3.77
N HIS A 291 -13.01 28.81 -4.88
CA HIS A 291 -13.50 27.77 -5.80
C HIS A 291 -12.43 26.75 -6.25
N THR A 292 -11.22 27.20 -6.57
CA THR A 292 -10.14 26.31 -7.02
C THR A 292 -9.63 25.38 -5.92
N VAL A 293 -9.59 25.86 -4.67
CA VAL A 293 -9.22 25.06 -3.50
C VAL A 293 -10.33 24.06 -3.18
N ALA A 294 -11.59 24.52 -3.19
CA ALA A 294 -12.75 23.65 -3.00
C ALA A 294 -12.84 22.56 -4.07
N ALA A 295 -12.57 22.89 -5.34
CA ALA A 295 -12.56 21.92 -6.44
C ALA A 295 -11.47 20.85 -6.26
N PHE A 296 -10.27 21.24 -5.81
CA PHE A 296 -9.19 20.29 -5.52
C PHE A 296 -9.58 19.32 -4.39
N ILE A 297 -10.05 19.86 -3.26
CA ILE A 297 -10.51 19.05 -2.11
C ILE A 297 -11.70 18.17 -2.50
N GLY A 298 -12.63 18.69 -3.31
CA GLY A 298 -13.76 17.93 -3.85
C GLY A 298 -13.31 16.73 -4.69
N GLY A 299 -12.29 16.88 -5.52
CA GLY A 299 -11.69 15.78 -6.28
C GLY A 299 -11.05 14.72 -5.38
N CYS A 300 -10.26 15.14 -4.39
CA CYS A 300 -9.65 14.23 -3.42
C CYS A 300 -10.72 13.48 -2.61
N GLY A 301 -11.69 14.20 -2.04
CA GLY A 301 -12.77 13.63 -1.24
C GLY A 301 -13.65 12.66 -2.03
N ALA A 302 -14.01 13.01 -3.26
CA ALA A 302 -14.79 12.12 -4.13
C ALA A 302 -14.05 10.79 -4.38
N GLN A 303 -12.74 10.84 -4.64
CA GLN A 303 -11.96 9.62 -4.85
C GLN A 303 -11.89 8.76 -3.59
N GLU A 304 -11.70 9.34 -2.40
CA GLU A 304 -11.71 8.56 -1.15
C GLU A 304 -13.07 7.89 -0.89
N VAL A 305 -14.18 8.59 -1.20
CA VAL A 305 -15.52 8.00 -1.11
C VAL A 305 -15.65 6.82 -2.07
N ILE A 306 -15.14 6.92 -3.31
CA ILE A 306 -15.14 5.80 -4.26
C ILE A 306 -14.36 4.60 -3.70
N LYS A 307 -13.19 4.83 -3.08
CA LYS A 307 -12.41 3.75 -2.46
C LYS A 307 -13.19 3.04 -1.36
N LEU A 308 -13.86 3.80 -0.49
CA LEU A 308 -14.67 3.26 0.61
C LEU A 308 -15.88 2.48 0.12
N VAL A 309 -16.62 3.01 -0.86
CA VAL A 309 -17.82 2.37 -1.40
C VAL A 309 -17.47 1.10 -2.17
N THR A 310 -16.38 1.10 -2.93
CA THR A 310 -15.98 -0.05 -3.75
C THR A 310 -15.19 -1.10 -2.97
N GLY A 311 -14.63 -0.74 -1.82
CA GLY A 311 -13.65 -1.57 -1.12
C GLY A 311 -12.37 -1.79 -1.96
N GLN A 312 -12.09 -0.90 -2.91
CA GLN A 312 -10.92 -0.96 -3.80
C GLN A 312 -9.96 0.20 -3.52
N TYR A 313 -8.68 -0.06 -3.77
CA TYR A 313 -7.56 0.83 -3.40
C TYR A 313 -7.45 1.06 -1.88
N VAL A 314 -6.45 1.85 -1.47
CA VAL A 314 -6.19 2.15 -0.06
C VAL A 314 -6.53 3.63 0.18
N PRO A 315 -7.53 3.92 1.02
CA PRO A 315 -7.78 5.28 1.50
C PRO A 315 -6.60 5.87 2.27
N PHE A 316 -6.49 7.20 2.32
CA PHE A 316 -5.52 7.82 3.23
C PHE A 316 -5.93 7.60 4.70
N VAL A 317 -4.95 7.67 5.60
CA VAL A 317 -5.18 7.42 7.03
C VAL A 317 -5.41 8.74 7.75
N ASN A 318 -6.64 8.91 8.24
CA ASN A 318 -7.08 10.00 9.11
C ASN A 318 -7.19 11.38 8.44
N THR A 319 -6.17 12.24 8.48
CA THR A 319 -6.31 13.66 8.11
C THR A 319 -5.39 14.03 6.96
N PHE A 320 -5.95 14.61 5.90
CA PHE A 320 -5.22 15.15 4.75
C PHE A 320 -5.30 16.68 4.77
N ILE A 321 -4.14 17.34 4.73
CA ILE A 321 -4.03 18.81 4.69
C ILE A 321 -3.45 19.21 3.34
N PHE A 322 -4.08 20.18 2.69
CA PHE A 322 -3.62 20.76 1.44
C PHE A 322 -3.37 22.26 1.60
N ASN A 323 -2.16 22.68 1.25
CA ASN A 323 -1.75 24.07 1.24
C ASN A 323 -1.64 24.56 -0.20
N ALA A 324 -2.66 25.31 -0.63
CA ALA A 324 -2.73 25.86 -1.97
C ALA A 324 -1.71 26.98 -2.23
N MET A 325 -1.17 27.63 -1.19
CA MET A 325 -0.19 28.70 -1.34
C MET A 325 1.14 28.14 -1.86
N ALA A 326 1.56 27.00 -1.32
CA ALA A 326 2.80 26.31 -1.70
C ALA A 326 2.59 25.13 -2.65
N SER A 327 1.33 24.78 -2.94
CA SER A 327 0.95 23.58 -3.73
C SER A 327 1.50 22.28 -3.13
N THR A 328 1.45 22.18 -1.81
CA THR A 328 1.95 21.06 -1.00
C THR A 328 0.80 20.40 -0.23
N SER A 329 1.00 19.15 0.17
CA SER A 329 0.02 18.42 0.98
C SER A 329 0.67 17.37 1.84
N GLU A 330 0.10 17.11 3.02
CA GLU A 330 0.57 16.09 3.95
C GLU A 330 -0.60 15.29 4.54
N THR A 331 -0.33 14.06 4.96
CA THR A 331 -1.29 13.19 5.65
C THR A 331 -0.80 12.89 7.06
N PHE A 332 -1.66 13.08 8.05
CA PHE A 332 -1.35 12.88 9.46
C PHE A 332 -2.31 11.89 10.09
N THR A 333 -1.79 11.05 10.99
CA THR A 333 -2.62 10.22 11.87
C THR A 333 -2.78 10.91 13.21
N LEU A 334 -3.81 11.74 13.32
CA LEU A 334 -4.13 12.58 14.49
C LEU A 334 -4.83 11.84 15.63
#